data_AF-A0A850L2S4-F1
#
_entry.id   AF-A0A850L2S4-F1
#
_cell.length_a   1.000
_cell.length_b   1.000
_cell.length_c   1.000
_cell.angle_alpha   90.00
_cell.angle_beta   90.00
_cell.angle_gamma   90.00
#
_symmetry.space_group_name_H-M   'P 1'
#
loop_
_entity.id
_entity.type
_entity.pdbx_description
1 polymer ?
#
loop_
_entity_poly.entity_id
_entity_poly.type
_entity_poly.pdbx_seq_one_letter_code
_entity_poly.pdbx_strand_id
1 'polypeptide(L)'
;MSEINKEKIQQLVEKFEESQFEGSDFFHLEHLLIAWHYVCHQPLAVAKQKFHQGVLELVTKLGVREKYHRTLTDFFLDYLAHLHWYLGTGEWQAVETNCPLIINNAKKLVGFYYSDELLQSDEARLGFVEADRMVLDRASLKLTVEEAPVFELEEFESPLIVSIPHNGQFIPHDVLKTMLPTALDSADTDWYLSQLYAFTSDLNVTRLSSNYSRYLIDLNRDSSGKVLYANADNTELCPTSTFDLEPLYDEDEQPDATEIKRRTELYWKPYHHQLQRLIDKAKAQFGYAIVFEAHSIAQEVPRFFDGKLPDFNFGTNDGQTVNESLAKLIEDFDTSDYSKVINARFKGGFITRHYAKPEDNVFTIQLELSQANYLDMSKNLMNLVLADKLKVKLRHLLELLKGYSIES
;
A
#
# COMPACT_ATOMS: atom_id res chain seq x y z
N MET A 1 9.56 -26.87 16.52
CA MET A 1 10.75 -26.57 15.69
C MET A 1 11.09 -25.07 15.64
N SER A 2 10.33 -24.16 16.27
CA SER A 2 10.53 -22.70 16.19
C SER A 2 11.52 -22.09 17.20
N GLU A 3 11.77 -22.72 18.36
CA GLU A 3 12.71 -22.19 19.38
C GLU A 3 14.19 -22.47 19.02
N ILE A 4 14.47 -23.64 18.44
CA ILE A 4 15.82 -24.08 18.07
C ILE A 4 16.47 -23.12 17.05
N ASN A 5 15.68 -22.54 16.14
CA ASN A 5 16.20 -21.58 15.16
C ASN A 5 16.49 -20.20 15.80
N LYS A 6 15.73 -19.78 16.82
CA LYS A 6 15.94 -18.49 17.50
C LYS A 6 17.21 -18.50 18.35
N GLU A 7 17.42 -19.56 19.13
CA GLU A 7 18.66 -19.72 19.92
C GLU A 7 19.90 -19.81 19.03
N LYS A 8 19.81 -20.52 17.91
CA LYS A 8 20.93 -20.62 16.96
C LYS A 8 21.27 -19.27 16.32
N ILE A 9 20.27 -18.48 15.93
CA ILE A 9 20.49 -17.13 15.39
C ILE A 9 21.13 -16.24 16.46
N GLN A 10 20.65 -16.29 17.70
CA GLN A 10 21.21 -15.51 18.80
C GLN A 10 22.70 -15.82 19.04
N GLN A 11 23.07 -17.11 19.04
CA GLN A 11 24.48 -17.53 19.16
C GLN A 11 25.34 -17.03 17.98
N LEU A 12 24.79 -17.00 16.76
CA LEU A 12 25.49 -16.45 15.60
C LEU A 12 25.72 -14.95 15.73
N VAL A 13 24.72 -14.21 16.22
CA VAL A 13 24.82 -12.76 16.47
C VAL A 13 25.87 -12.48 17.54
N GLU A 14 25.86 -13.21 18.66
CA GLU A 14 26.88 -13.07 19.72
C GLU A 14 28.29 -13.36 19.17
N LYS A 15 28.46 -14.46 18.43
CA LYS A 15 29.73 -14.79 17.77
C LYS A 15 30.19 -13.70 16.79
N PHE A 16 29.25 -13.03 16.12
CA PHE A 16 29.52 -11.94 15.18
C PHE A 16 29.95 -10.67 15.90
N GLU A 17 29.21 -10.26 16.94
CA GLU A 17 29.51 -9.07 17.75
C GLU A 17 30.83 -9.21 18.50
N GLU A 18 31.22 -10.41 18.90
CA GLU A 18 32.52 -10.70 19.52
C GLU A 18 33.65 -10.93 18.48
N SER A 19 33.35 -10.81 17.18
CA SER A 19 34.30 -11.06 16.08
C SER A 19 34.97 -12.44 16.15
N GLN A 20 34.24 -13.48 16.57
CA GLN A 20 34.76 -14.84 16.80
C GLN A 20 34.60 -15.80 15.61
N PHE A 21 34.19 -15.30 14.44
CA PHE A 21 34.18 -16.10 13.22
C PHE A 21 35.59 -16.38 12.71
N GLU A 22 35.83 -17.63 12.28
CA GLU A 22 37.02 -18.03 11.55
C GLU A 22 36.76 -17.99 10.04
N GLY A 23 37.81 -17.91 9.23
CA GLY A 23 37.69 -17.62 7.78
C GLY A 23 36.85 -18.58 6.95
N SER A 24 36.53 -19.78 7.47
CA SER A 24 35.68 -20.79 6.84
C SER A 24 34.25 -20.84 7.38
N ASP A 25 33.86 -20.02 8.35
CA ASP A 25 32.63 -20.20 9.12
C ASP A 25 31.56 -19.14 8.84
N PHE A 26 31.83 -18.18 7.95
CA PHE A 26 30.94 -17.05 7.67
C PHE A 26 30.49 -17.05 6.22
N PHE A 27 29.52 -17.90 5.88
CA PHE A 27 28.95 -17.99 4.54
C PHE A 27 27.73 -17.08 4.40
N HIS A 28 27.17 -17.06 3.19
CA HIS A 28 26.02 -16.24 2.83
C HIS A 28 24.83 -16.43 3.78
N LEU A 29 24.53 -17.67 4.19
CA LEU A 29 23.41 -17.95 5.09
C LEU A 29 23.61 -17.32 6.48
N GLU A 30 24.81 -17.42 7.06
CA GLU A 30 25.11 -16.78 8.35
C GLU A 30 25.00 -15.26 8.26
N HIS A 31 25.46 -14.65 7.16
CA HIS A 31 25.27 -13.22 6.92
C HIS A 31 23.79 -12.85 6.94
N LEU A 32 22.95 -13.59 6.21
CA LEU A 32 21.51 -13.33 6.14
C LEU A 32 20.83 -13.50 7.50
N LEU A 33 21.19 -14.53 8.28
CA LEU A 33 20.61 -14.81 9.59
C LEU A 33 20.89 -13.68 10.59
N ILE A 34 22.12 -13.18 10.63
CA ILE A 34 22.52 -12.07 11.50
C ILE A 34 21.87 -10.76 11.04
N ALA A 35 21.88 -10.48 9.72
CA ALA A 35 21.22 -9.31 9.15
C ALA A 35 19.71 -9.31 9.45
N TRP A 36 19.05 -10.46 9.29
CA TRP A 36 17.63 -10.66 9.63
C TRP A 36 17.35 -10.36 11.10
N HIS A 37 18.20 -10.85 12.01
CA HIS A 37 18.07 -10.54 13.43
C HIS A 37 18.10 -9.02 13.69
N TYR A 38 19.07 -8.29 13.13
CA TYR A 38 19.14 -6.84 13.32
C TYR A 38 17.94 -6.12 12.71
N VAL A 39 17.53 -6.50 11.51
CA VAL A 39 16.36 -5.92 10.83
C VAL A 39 15.07 -6.11 11.62
N CYS A 40 14.89 -7.27 12.27
CA CYS A 40 13.67 -7.56 13.04
C CYS A 40 13.59 -6.83 14.39
N HIS A 41 14.73 -6.49 14.99
CA HIS A 41 14.79 -6.00 16.39
C HIS A 41 15.23 -4.54 16.51
N GLN A 42 15.64 -3.90 15.41
CA GLN A 42 16.17 -2.54 15.42
C GLN A 42 15.67 -1.73 14.23
N PRO A 43 15.56 -0.39 14.34
CA PRO A 43 15.30 0.46 13.17
C PRO A 43 16.36 0.23 12.08
N LEU A 44 15.94 0.20 10.81
CA LEU A 44 16.80 -0.16 9.67
C LEU A 44 18.10 0.66 9.61
N ALA A 45 18.05 1.95 9.90
CA ALA A 45 19.26 2.80 9.93
C ALA A 45 20.28 2.32 10.98
N VAL A 46 19.81 1.88 12.15
CA VAL A 46 20.65 1.34 13.24
C VAL A 46 21.17 -0.04 12.86
N ALA A 47 20.31 -0.90 12.31
CA ALA A 47 20.68 -2.22 11.82
C ALA A 47 21.80 -2.14 10.76
N LYS A 48 21.65 -1.25 9.77
CA LYS A 48 22.68 -0.96 8.77
C LYS A 48 23.99 -0.54 9.41
N GLN A 49 23.94 0.47 10.28
CA GLN A 49 25.15 0.99 10.92
C GLN A 49 25.89 -0.11 11.69
N LYS A 50 25.20 -0.89 12.53
CA LYS A 50 25.81 -1.96 13.33
C LYS A 50 26.35 -3.09 12.46
N PHE A 51 25.58 -3.54 11.47
CA PHE A 51 26.00 -4.64 10.62
C PHE A 51 27.23 -4.27 9.78
N HIS A 52 27.25 -3.07 9.19
CA HIS A 52 28.44 -2.56 8.48
C HIS A 52 29.67 -2.51 9.39
N GLN A 53 29.52 -2.00 10.61
CA GLN A 53 30.61 -1.93 11.58
C GLN A 53 31.14 -3.33 11.91
N GLY A 54 30.26 -4.28 12.24
CA GLY A 54 30.64 -5.65 12.59
C GLY A 54 31.31 -6.40 11.44
N VAL A 55 30.78 -6.26 10.20
CA VAL A 55 31.41 -6.89 9.03
C VAL A 55 32.79 -6.30 8.79
N LEU A 56 32.94 -4.97 8.87
CA LEU A 56 34.23 -4.30 8.70
C LEU A 56 35.28 -4.72 9.74
N GLU A 57 34.89 -4.84 11.01
CA GLU A 57 35.76 -5.34 12.08
C GLU A 57 36.18 -6.79 11.81
N LEU A 58 35.24 -7.65 11.44
CA LEU A 58 35.49 -9.05 11.17
C LEU A 58 36.43 -9.25 9.97
N VAL A 59 36.15 -8.63 8.82
CA VAL A 59 37.01 -8.77 7.63
C VAL A 59 38.40 -8.16 7.84
N THR A 60 38.51 -7.12 8.69
CA THR A 60 39.80 -6.53 9.07
C THR A 60 40.60 -7.51 9.93
N LYS A 61 39.97 -8.13 10.94
CA LYS A 61 40.60 -9.17 11.78
C LYS A 61 41.07 -10.37 10.96
N LEU A 62 40.27 -10.79 9.98
CA LEU A 62 40.58 -11.92 9.11
C LEU A 62 41.55 -11.58 7.96
N GLY A 63 41.92 -10.31 7.79
CA GLY A 63 42.84 -9.88 6.73
C GLY A 63 42.27 -10.00 5.31
N VAL A 64 40.94 -9.95 5.16
CA VAL A 64 40.21 -10.11 3.89
C VAL A 64 39.29 -8.92 3.61
N ARG A 65 39.75 -7.71 3.94
CA ARG A 65 38.95 -6.48 3.82
C ARG A 65 38.46 -6.22 2.40
N GLU A 66 39.20 -6.69 1.39
CA GLU A 66 38.81 -6.64 0.00
C GLU A 66 37.52 -7.40 -0.30
N LYS A 67 37.10 -8.37 0.52
CA LYS A 67 35.83 -9.10 0.32
C LYS A 67 34.59 -8.30 0.71
N TYR A 68 34.74 -7.24 1.50
CA TYR A 68 33.62 -6.39 1.88
C TYR A 68 33.12 -5.58 0.68
N HIS A 69 31.80 -5.52 0.54
CA HIS A 69 31.13 -4.80 -0.53
C HIS A 69 29.97 -4.00 0.05
N ARG A 70 30.10 -2.68 0.05
CA ARG A 70 29.14 -1.78 0.69
C ARG A 70 27.75 -1.87 0.08
N THR A 71 27.64 -1.70 -1.24
CA THR A 71 26.33 -1.76 -1.93
C THR A 71 25.60 -3.09 -1.76
N LEU A 72 26.27 -4.23 -1.92
CA LEU A 72 25.64 -5.54 -1.70
C LEU A 72 25.16 -5.72 -0.25
N THR A 73 25.93 -5.23 0.72
CA THR A 73 25.55 -5.31 2.14
C THR A 73 24.29 -4.47 2.40
N ASP A 74 24.24 -3.24 1.90
CA ASP A 74 23.05 -2.38 1.99
C ASP A 74 21.85 -3.03 1.27
N PHE A 75 22.04 -3.53 0.04
CA PHE A 75 21.00 -4.23 -0.73
C PHE A 75 20.36 -5.37 0.06
N PHE A 76 21.15 -6.27 0.66
CA PHE A 76 20.57 -7.39 1.41
C PHE A 76 19.85 -6.93 2.68
N LEU A 77 20.32 -5.88 3.36
CA LEU A 77 19.65 -5.33 4.54
C LEU A 77 18.31 -4.68 4.17
N ASP A 78 18.28 -3.92 3.08
CA ASP A 78 17.04 -3.33 2.55
C ASP A 78 16.07 -4.41 2.07
N TYR A 79 16.58 -5.41 1.35
CA TYR A 79 15.78 -6.54 0.88
C TYR A 79 15.18 -7.32 2.05
N LEU A 80 15.97 -7.62 3.08
CA LEU A 80 15.48 -8.28 4.31
C LEU A 80 14.49 -7.42 5.08
N ALA A 81 14.65 -6.09 5.10
CA ALA A 81 13.68 -5.19 5.70
C ALA A 81 12.34 -5.21 4.96
N HIS A 82 12.38 -5.28 3.63
CA HIS A 82 11.18 -5.47 2.82
C HIS A 82 10.57 -6.86 3.07
N LEU A 83 11.38 -7.92 3.21
CA LEU A 83 10.89 -9.25 3.58
C LEU A 83 10.25 -9.27 4.97
N HIS A 84 10.82 -8.60 5.96
CA HIS A 84 10.27 -8.53 7.31
C HIS A 84 8.91 -7.82 7.32
N TRP A 85 8.81 -6.70 6.62
CA TRP A 85 7.54 -6.03 6.40
C TRP A 85 6.53 -6.92 5.67
N TYR A 86 6.95 -7.56 4.58
CA TYR A 86 6.10 -8.39 3.72
C TYR A 86 5.57 -9.65 4.42
N LEU A 87 6.43 -10.36 5.15
CA LEU A 87 6.07 -11.60 5.83
C LEU A 87 5.29 -11.35 7.12
N GLY A 88 5.30 -10.12 7.66
CA GLY A 88 4.61 -9.76 8.89
C GLY A 88 5.10 -10.53 10.12
N THR A 89 6.29 -11.13 10.06
CA THR A 89 6.86 -11.97 11.11
C THR A 89 8.38 -11.85 11.15
N GLY A 90 8.96 -11.95 12.35
CA GLY A 90 10.41 -12.03 12.56
C GLY A 90 10.97 -13.45 12.50
N GLU A 91 10.19 -14.45 12.11
CA GLU A 91 10.63 -15.85 12.08
C GLU A 91 11.37 -16.20 10.77
N TRP A 92 12.65 -16.56 10.88
CA TRP A 92 13.48 -16.93 9.72
C TRP A 92 12.90 -18.07 8.88
N GLN A 93 12.17 -19.01 9.50
CA GLN A 93 11.50 -20.10 8.78
C GLN A 93 10.55 -19.59 7.68
N ALA A 94 9.95 -18.42 7.88
CA ALA A 94 9.10 -17.79 6.86
C ALA A 94 9.93 -17.33 5.65
N VAL A 95 11.15 -16.82 5.85
CA VAL A 95 12.07 -16.46 4.76
C VAL A 95 12.49 -17.71 3.98
N GLU A 96 12.84 -18.79 4.68
CA GLU A 96 13.23 -20.06 4.03
C GLU A 96 12.09 -20.64 3.17
N THR A 97 10.87 -20.58 3.70
CA THR A 97 9.70 -21.17 3.05
C THR A 97 9.23 -20.33 1.87
N ASN A 98 9.16 -19.00 2.04
CA ASN A 98 8.49 -18.11 1.09
C ASN A 98 9.45 -17.36 0.16
N CYS A 99 10.71 -17.21 0.53
CA CYS A 99 11.70 -16.42 -0.21
C CYS A 99 12.99 -17.20 -0.49
N PRO A 100 12.93 -18.45 -0.99
CA PRO A 100 14.10 -19.32 -1.08
C PRO A 100 15.19 -18.81 -2.01
N LEU A 101 14.88 -17.88 -2.93
CA LEU A 101 15.84 -17.35 -3.89
C LEU A 101 16.98 -16.56 -3.23
N ILE A 102 16.70 -15.82 -2.15
CA ILE A 102 17.72 -15.07 -1.40
C ILE A 102 18.77 -16.02 -0.79
N ILE A 103 18.37 -17.25 -0.46
CA ILE A 103 19.23 -18.28 0.15
C ILE A 103 19.94 -19.08 -0.93
N ASN A 104 19.18 -19.59 -1.91
CA ASN A 104 19.65 -20.59 -2.85
C ASN A 104 20.38 -19.99 -4.06
N ASN A 105 20.10 -18.74 -4.43
CA ASN A 105 20.74 -18.09 -5.58
C ASN A 105 20.74 -16.56 -5.46
N ALA A 106 21.44 -16.08 -4.44
CA ALA A 106 21.64 -14.65 -4.17
C ALA A 106 22.20 -13.87 -5.37
N LYS A 107 23.11 -14.48 -6.15
CA LYS A 107 23.67 -13.83 -7.35
C LYS A 107 22.57 -13.54 -8.38
N LYS A 108 21.68 -14.51 -8.64
CA LYS A 108 20.54 -14.30 -9.55
C LYS A 108 19.60 -13.23 -9.03
N LEU A 109 19.30 -13.23 -7.73
CA LEU A 109 18.46 -12.23 -7.11
C LEU A 109 19.04 -10.82 -7.31
N VAL A 110 20.29 -10.61 -6.94
CA VAL A 110 21.01 -9.34 -7.12
C VAL A 110 21.03 -8.91 -8.59
N GLY A 111 21.22 -9.86 -9.52
CA GLY A 111 21.26 -9.59 -10.96
C GLY A 111 19.96 -9.06 -11.56
N PHE A 112 18.83 -9.11 -10.85
CA PHE A 112 17.61 -8.41 -11.25
C PHE A 112 17.72 -6.89 -11.03
N TYR A 113 18.44 -6.48 -9.99
CA TYR A 113 18.53 -5.08 -9.58
C TYR A 113 19.78 -4.41 -10.14
N TYR A 114 20.90 -5.12 -10.16
CA TYR A 114 22.19 -4.55 -10.56
C TYR A 114 22.80 -5.24 -11.77
N SER A 115 23.46 -4.47 -12.63
CA SER A 115 24.40 -5.01 -13.62
C SER A 115 25.70 -5.47 -12.96
N ASP A 116 26.36 -6.45 -13.60
CA ASP A 116 27.69 -6.89 -13.18
C ASP A 116 28.72 -5.74 -13.30
N GLU A 117 28.54 -4.82 -14.25
CA GLU A 117 29.42 -3.66 -14.47
C GLU A 117 29.35 -2.69 -13.29
N LEU A 118 28.15 -2.30 -12.87
CA LEU A 118 27.98 -1.38 -11.73
C LEU A 118 28.50 -2.01 -10.44
N LEU A 119 28.19 -3.28 -10.16
CA LEU A 119 28.65 -3.95 -8.94
C LEU A 119 30.17 -4.17 -8.89
N GLN A 120 30.83 -4.28 -10.04
CA GLN A 120 32.29 -4.43 -10.06
C GLN A 120 33.03 -3.10 -9.88
N SER A 121 32.32 -1.96 -9.88
CA SER A 121 32.93 -0.64 -9.68
C SER A 121 33.45 -0.41 -8.25
N ASP A 122 34.54 0.36 -8.13
CA ASP A 122 35.07 0.77 -6.82
C ASP A 122 34.05 1.59 -6.01
N GLU A 123 33.21 2.37 -6.71
CA GLU A 123 32.14 3.15 -6.09
C GLU A 123 31.12 2.24 -5.38
N ALA A 124 30.64 1.19 -6.05
CA ALA A 124 29.70 0.24 -5.45
C ALA A 124 30.32 -0.58 -4.30
N ARG A 125 31.63 -0.84 -4.37
CA ARG A 125 32.36 -1.58 -3.32
C ARG A 125 32.57 -0.73 -2.06
N LEU A 126 32.96 0.53 -2.22
CA LEU A 126 33.33 1.42 -1.13
C LEU A 126 32.15 2.23 -0.57
N GLY A 127 31.17 2.54 -1.44
CA GLY A 127 29.97 3.31 -1.14
C GLY A 127 28.69 2.55 -1.46
N PHE A 128 27.55 3.19 -1.17
CA PHE A 128 26.26 2.72 -1.63
C PHE A 128 25.94 3.39 -2.97
N VAL A 129 25.62 2.58 -3.98
CA VAL A 129 25.07 3.05 -5.25
C VAL A 129 23.70 2.43 -5.47
N GLU A 130 22.79 3.23 -6.02
CA GLU A 130 21.47 2.76 -6.40
C GLU A 130 21.56 1.74 -7.53
N ALA A 131 20.55 0.87 -7.60
CA ALA A 131 20.45 -0.18 -8.60
C ALA A 131 20.18 0.39 -10.00
N ASP A 132 20.88 -0.12 -11.02
CA ASP A 132 20.82 0.38 -12.41
C ASP A 132 19.88 -0.41 -13.34
N ARG A 133 19.35 -1.54 -12.90
CA ARG A 133 18.37 -2.34 -13.68
C ARG A 133 16.96 -2.22 -13.13
N MET A 134 16.80 -2.42 -11.83
CA MET A 134 15.53 -2.33 -11.14
C MET A 134 15.75 -1.69 -9.79
N VAL A 135 14.90 -0.74 -9.42
CA VAL A 135 14.93 -0.12 -8.09
C VAL A 135 14.48 -1.17 -7.07
N LEU A 136 15.17 -1.24 -5.93
CA LEU A 136 14.73 -2.04 -4.80
C LEU A 136 13.60 -1.29 -4.08
N ASP A 137 12.40 -1.36 -4.64
CA ASP A 137 11.19 -0.87 -4.01
C ASP A 137 10.31 -2.04 -3.52
N ARG A 138 9.24 -1.70 -2.80
CA ARG A 138 8.29 -2.67 -2.24
C ARG A 138 7.55 -3.47 -3.31
N ALA A 139 7.55 -3.03 -4.57
CA ALA A 139 6.88 -3.70 -5.69
C ALA A 139 7.70 -4.87 -6.27
N SER A 140 9.01 -4.92 -6.01
CA SER A 140 9.92 -5.91 -6.58
C SER A 140 9.92 -7.31 -5.90
N LEU A 141 9.06 -7.56 -4.91
CA LEU A 141 9.15 -8.76 -4.05
C LEU A 141 8.46 -10.05 -4.54
N LYS A 142 8.01 -10.19 -5.81
CA LYS A 142 7.55 -11.51 -6.32
C LYS A 142 7.92 -11.86 -7.76
N LEU A 143 8.66 -12.98 -7.87
CA LEU A 143 8.53 -13.98 -8.93
C LEU A 143 7.74 -15.17 -8.31
N THR A 144 6.41 -15.20 -8.52
CA THR A 144 5.26 -16.02 -8.00
C THR A 144 5.51 -17.45 -7.44
N VAL A 145 4.69 -18.04 -6.53
CA VAL A 145 3.21 -18.27 -6.55
C VAL A 145 2.58 -18.11 -5.16
N GLU A 146 1.94 -16.95 -4.95
CA GLU A 146 0.72 -16.70 -4.16
C GLU A 146 0.59 -15.18 -4.16
N GLU A 147 -0.11 -14.62 -5.13
CA GLU A 147 -0.31 -13.17 -5.22
C GLU A 147 -0.78 -12.61 -3.86
N ALA A 148 -0.36 -11.37 -3.51
CA ALA A 148 -0.93 -10.71 -2.35
C ALA A 148 -2.46 -10.77 -2.47
N PRO A 149 -3.21 -11.03 -1.39
CA PRO A 149 -4.66 -11.06 -1.51
C PRO A 149 -5.12 -9.74 -2.12
N VAL A 150 -6.11 -9.78 -3.01
CA VAL A 150 -6.61 -8.58 -3.72
C VAL A 150 -6.93 -7.44 -2.75
N PHE A 151 -7.38 -7.80 -1.55
CA PHE A 151 -7.74 -6.90 -0.49
C PHE A 151 -7.34 -7.46 0.88
N GLU A 152 -7.25 -6.57 1.86
CA GLU A 152 -7.32 -6.89 3.28
C GLU A 152 -8.75 -6.68 3.79
N LEU A 153 -9.22 -7.59 4.65
CA LEU A 153 -10.55 -7.54 5.25
C LEU A 153 -10.43 -7.64 6.77
N GLU A 154 -10.92 -6.60 7.45
CA GLU A 154 -11.23 -6.64 8.87
C GLU A 154 -12.75 -6.65 9.00
N GLU A 155 -13.34 -7.82 9.25
CA GLU A 155 -14.80 -8.00 9.29
C GLU A 155 -15.35 -7.96 10.72
N PHE A 156 -16.41 -7.17 10.91
CA PHE A 156 -17.16 -7.06 12.15
C PHE A 156 -18.67 -7.11 11.86
N GLU A 157 -19.47 -7.35 12.90
CA GLU A 157 -20.92 -7.22 12.84
C GLU A 157 -21.28 -5.73 12.94
N SER A 158 -21.46 -5.08 11.77
CA SER A 158 -21.67 -3.63 11.67
C SER A 158 -22.56 -3.30 10.47
N PRO A 159 -23.52 -2.35 10.61
CA PRO A 159 -24.26 -1.82 9.46
C PRO A 159 -23.38 -0.91 8.59
N LEU A 160 -22.27 -0.40 9.14
CA LEU A 160 -21.30 0.45 8.47
C LEU A 160 -20.11 -0.37 7.96
N ILE A 161 -19.77 -0.16 6.69
CA ILE A 161 -18.65 -0.78 5.97
C ILE A 161 -17.76 0.35 5.41
N VAL A 162 -16.47 0.35 5.74
CA VAL A 162 -15.48 1.27 5.14
C VAL A 162 -14.79 0.57 3.98
N SER A 163 -14.91 1.13 2.77
CA SER A 163 -14.25 0.66 1.55
C SER A 163 -13.11 1.60 1.19
N ILE A 164 -11.88 1.08 1.05
CA ILE A 164 -10.68 1.84 0.67
C ILE A 164 -10.12 1.26 -0.64
N PRO A 165 -10.61 1.69 -1.80
CA PRO A 165 -10.26 1.05 -3.08
C PRO A 165 -8.89 1.47 -3.63
N HIS A 166 -8.33 2.60 -3.20
CA HIS A 166 -7.18 3.24 -3.88
C HIS A 166 -5.90 3.35 -3.05
N ASN A 167 -5.85 2.76 -1.84
CA ASN A 167 -4.62 2.79 -1.04
C ASN A 167 -3.53 1.81 -1.49
N GLY A 168 -3.89 0.87 -2.38
CA GLY A 168 -3.02 -0.22 -2.78
C GLY A 168 -1.82 0.27 -3.58
N GLN A 169 -0.71 -0.46 -3.52
CA GLN A 169 0.56 -0.07 -4.16
C GLN A 169 1.12 -1.20 -5.04
N PHE A 170 0.62 -2.43 -4.89
CA PHE A 170 1.17 -3.55 -5.63
C PHE A 170 0.76 -3.49 -7.10
N ILE A 171 1.75 -3.66 -7.99
CA ILE A 171 1.56 -3.93 -9.42
C ILE A 171 2.29 -5.25 -9.72
N PRO A 172 1.61 -6.29 -10.23
CA PRO A 172 2.23 -7.54 -10.63
C PRO A 172 3.38 -7.32 -11.61
N HIS A 173 4.48 -8.07 -11.46
CA HIS A 173 5.68 -7.91 -12.29
C HIS A 173 5.40 -8.06 -13.80
N ASP A 174 4.49 -8.95 -14.19
CA ASP A 174 4.08 -9.15 -15.59
C ASP A 174 3.43 -7.91 -16.20
N VAL A 175 2.78 -7.08 -15.38
CA VAL A 175 2.22 -5.77 -15.77
C VAL A 175 3.26 -4.68 -15.64
N LEU A 176 3.98 -4.62 -14.51
CA LEU A 176 4.92 -3.54 -14.22
C LEU A 176 6.03 -3.44 -15.27
N LYS A 177 6.49 -4.57 -15.82
CA LYS A 177 7.52 -4.60 -16.87
C LYS A 177 7.12 -3.96 -18.20
N THR A 178 5.82 -3.70 -18.41
CA THR A 178 5.29 -3.03 -19.61
C THR A 178 4.92 -1.58 -19.31
N MET A 179 5.17 -1.11 -18.09
CA MET A 179 4.87 0.26 -17.66
C MET A 179 6.12 1.12 -17.74
N LEU A 180 5.92 2.41 -17.95
CA LEU A 180 6.97 3.41 -17.86
C LEU A 180 7.38 3.65 -16.39
N PRO A 181 8.61 4.14 -16.14
CA PRO A 181 9.10 4.43 -14.78
C PRO A 181 8.17 5.33 -13.95
N THR A 182 7.40 6.21 -14.60
CA THR A 182 6.35 7.05 -13.98
C THR A 182 5.37 6.24 -13.12
N ALA A 183 5.11 4.97 -13.44
CA ALA A 183 4.24 4.11 -12.64
C ALA A 183 4.79 3.82 -11.24
N LEU A 184 6.12 3.86 -11.06
CA LEU A 184 6.79 3.58 -9.79
C LEU A 184 6.55 4.69 -8.76
N ASP A 185 6.34 5.92 -9.21
CA ASP A 185 6.08 7.07 -8.33
C ASP A 185 4.74 6.92 -7.59
N SER A 186 3.79 6.18 -8.18
CA SER A 186 2.47 5.91 -7.57
C SER A 186 1.77 7.19 -7.08
N ALA A 187 1.93 8.29 -7.82
CA ALA A 187 1.54 9.63 -7.41
C ALA A 187 0.05 9.76 -7.08
N ASP A 188 -0.80 9.02 -7.79
CA ASP A 188 -2.27 9.08 -7.66
C ASP A 188 -2.82 8.12 -6.60
N THR A 189 -1.95 7.53 -5.78
CA THR A 189 -2.33 6.62 -4.70
C THR A 189 -2.94 7.39 -3.53
N ASP A 190 -3.94 6.78 -2.91
CA ASP A 190 -4.55 7.27 -1.69
C ASP A 190 -3.67 6.89 -0.49
N TRP A 191 -2.54 7.59 -0.37
CA TRP A 191 -1.46 7.23 0.53
C TRP A 191 -1.92 7.14 1.99
N TYR A 192 -1.43 6.11 2.69
CA TYR A 192 -1.61 5.87 4.12
C TYR A 192 -3.07 5.76 4.64
N LEU A 193 -4.08 5.65 3.78
CA LEU A 193 -5.47 5.59 4.24
C LEU A 193 -5.76 4.41 5.16
N SER A 194 -5.22 3.22 4.88
CA SER A 194 -5.42 2.07 5.77
C SER A 194 -4.87 2.32 7.19
N GLN A 195 -3.74 3.02 7.32
CA GLN A 195 -3.17 3.43 8.61
C GLN A 195 -3.98 4.56 9.25
N LEU A 196 -4.49 5.50 8.45
CA LEU A 196 -5.35 6.60 8.93
C LEU A 196 -6.66 6.07 9.53
N TYR A 197 -7.25 5.05 8.89
CA TYR A 197 -8.51 4.41 9.28
C TYR A 197 -8.32 3.17 10.18
N ALA A 198 -7.12 2.87 10.67
CA ALA A 198 -6.86 1.69 11.51
C ALA A 198 -7.73 1.65 12.78
N PHE A 199 -8.21 2.80 13.26
CA PHE A 199 -9.11 2.93 14.40
C PHE A 199 -10.51 2.31 14.19
N THR A 200 -10.87 1.94 12.96
CA THR A 200 -12.14 1.27 12.62
C THR A 200 -12.34 -0.03 13.38
N SER A 201 -11.24 -0.74 13.68
CA SER A 201 -11.23 -1.94 14.53
C SER A 201 -11.74 -1.68 15.95
N ASP A 202 -11.29 -0.58 16.58
CA ASP A 202 -11.78 -0.17 17.92
C ASP A 202 -13.29 0.13 17.93
N LEU A 203 -13.81 0.59 16.78
CA LEU A 203 -15.23 0.87 16.61
C LEU A 203 -16.02 -0.38 16.21
N ASN A 204 -15.40 -1.55 16.01
CA ASN A 204 -15.98 -2.73 15.40
C ASN A 204 -16.67 -2.42 14.06
N VAL A 205 -16.02 -1.61 13.21
CA VAL A 205 -16.50 -1.27 11.86
C VAL A 205 -15.76 -2.13 10.85
N THR A 206 -16.51 -2.77 9.95
CA THR A 206 -15.92 -3.57 8.88
C THR A 206 -15.10 -2.69 7.93
N ARG A 207 -13.87 -3.09 7.59
CA ARG A 207 -13.00 -2.40 6.63
C ARG A 207 -12.53 -3.34 5.52
N LEU A 208 -12.63 -2.88 4.27
CA LEU A 208 -12.15 -3.55 3.07
C LEU A 208 -11.16 -2.65 2.33
N SER A 209 -9.88 -2.99 2.35
CA SER A 209 -8.78 -2.20 1.78
C SER A 209 -8.16 -2.90 0.57
N SER A 210 -7.97 -2.20 -0.55
CA SER A 210 -7.26 -2.76 -1.70
C SER A 210 -5.77 -2.86 -1.45
N ASN A 211 -5.14 -3.94 -1.93
CA ASN A 211 -3.69 -4.09 -1.93
C ASN A 211 -3.05 -3.65 -3.24
N TYR A 212 -3.80 -3.67 -4.34
CA TYR A 212 -3.29 -3.38 -5.68
C TYR A 212 -3.45 -1.90 -6.05
N SER A 213 -2.45 -1.38 -6.75
CA SER A 213 -2.44 0.01 -7.21
C SER A 213 -3.56 0.28 -8.21
N ARG A 214 -4.12 1.49 -8.13
CA ARG A 214 -5.10 1.96 -9.12
C ARG A 214 -4.53 2.01 -10.54
N TYR A 215 -3.20 2.11 -10.70
CA TYR A 215 -2.53 2.06 -12.01
C TYR A 215 -2.58 0.67 -12.64
N LEU A 216 -2.73 -0.38 -11.83
CA LEU A 216 -3.06 -1.70 -12.36
C LEU A 216 -4.50 -1.71 -12.87
N ILE A 217 -5.45 -1.36 -11.99
CA ILE A 217 -6.87 -1.31 -12.27
C ILE A 217 -7.60 -0.47 -11.21
N ASP A 218 -8.39 0.50 -11.65
CA ASP A 218 -9.17 1.39 -10.80
C ASP A 218 -10.47 0.69 -10.36
N LEU A 219 -10.51 0.25 -9.10
CA LEU A 219 -11.69 -0.41 -8.49
C LEU A 219 -12.91 0.51 -8.37
N ASN A 220 -12.73 1.83 -8.54
CA ASN A 220 -13.82 2.81 -8.51
C ASN A 220 -14.24 3.26 -9.93
N ARG A 221 -14.02 2.40 -10.93
CA ARG A 221 -14.51 2.54 -12.31
C ARG A 221 -15.35 1.35 -12.73
N ASP A 222 -16.26 1.60 -13.68
CA ASP A 222 -17.16 0.59 -14.23
C ASP A 222 -16.38 -0.42 -15.09
N SER A 223 -16.50 -1.71 -14.77
CA SER A 223 -15.83 -2.78 -15.52
C SER A 223 -16.26 -2.91 -16.99
N SER A 224 -17.41 -2.33 -17.36
CA SER A 224 -17.88 -2.26 -18.75
C SER A 224 -17.22 -1.15 -19.58
N GLY A 225 -16.43 -0.27 -18.95
CA GLY A 225 -15.82 0.90 -19.59
C GLY A 225 -16.76 2.09 -19.74
N LYS A 226 -17.95 2.05 -19.14
CA LYS A 226 -18.87 3.19 -19.11
C LYS A 226 -18.22 4.37 -18.37
N VAL A 227 -18.12 5.50 -19.06
CA VAL A 227 -17.59 6.74 -18.47
C VAL A 227 -18.49 7.25 -17.35
N LEU A 228 -17.88 7.81 -16.31
CA LEU A 228 -18.57 8.26 -15.10
C LEU A 228 -19.27 9.61 -15.33
N TYR A 229 -18.56 10.56 -15.94
CA TYR A 229 -19.04 11.92 -16.22
C TYR A 229 -19.08 12.16 -17.73
N ALA A 230 -20.28 12.27 -18.29
CA ALA A 230 -20.44 12.59 -19.71
C ALA A 230 -19.83 13.98 -20.01
N ASN A 231 -19.03 14.06 -21.08
CA ASN A 231 -18.35 15.28 -21.54
C ASN A 231 -17.32 15.89 -20.57
N ALA A 232 -16.79 15.10 -19.64
CA ALA A 232 -15.68 15.50 -18.78
C ALA A 232 -14.44 14.62 -19.02
N ASP A 233 -13.28 15.05 -18.54
CA ASP A 233 -12.10 14.20 -18.44
C ASP A 233 -12.35 13.10 -17.40
N ASN A 234 -12.22 11.84 -17.82
CA ASN A 234 -12.44 10.68 -16.97
C ASN A 234 -11.17 9.83 -16.95
N THR A 235 -10.87 9.25 -15.80
CA THR A 235 -9.91 8.14 -15.77
C THR A 235 -10.56 6.83 -16.18
N GLU A 236 -9.73 5.93 -16.71
CA GLU A 236 -10.13 4.64 -17.27
C GLU A 236 -10.10 3.54 -16.21
N LEU A 237 -10.71 2.39 -16.53
CA LEU A 237 -10.66 1.20 -15.68
C LEU A 237 -9.23 0.70 -15.48
N CYS A 238 -8.41 0.71 -16.54
CA CYS A 238 -6.98 0.45 -16.48
C CYS A 238 -6.28 1.73 -16.93
N PRO A 239 -5.86 2.61 -16.01
CA PRO A 239 -5.34 3.92 -16.36
C PRO A 239 -4.11 3.84 -17.28
N THR A 240 -4.10 4.68 -18.30
CA THR A 240 -2.99 4.84 -19.25
C THR A 240 -2.12 6.07 -18.97
N SER A 241 -2.57 6.96 -18.08
CA SER A 241 -1.85 8.15 -17.63
C SER A 241 -2.12 8.50 -16.17
N THR A 242 -1.22 9.28 -15.57
CA THR A 242 -1.38 9.85 -14.22
C THR A 242 -2.42 10.98 -14.21
N PHE A 243 -2.76 11.51 -13.04
CA PHE A 243 -3.57 12.72 -12.93
C PHE A 243 -2.90 13.96 -13.54
N ASP A 244 -1.57 13.97 -13.68
CA ASP A 244 -0.82 15.04 -14.37
C ASP A 244 -0.64 14.77 -15.88
N LEU A 245 -1.35 13.76 -16.42
CA LEU A 245 -1.31 13.34 -17.83
C LEU A 245 0.04 12.79 -18.28
N GLU A 246 0.91 12.37 -17.35
CA GLU A 246 2.12 11.64 -17.70
C GLU A 246 1.76 10.19 -18.11
N PRO A 247 2.32 9.67 -19.21
CA PRO A 247 1.99 8.33 -19.68
C PRO A 247 2.49 7.25 -18.71
N LEU A 248 1.67 6.23 -18.49
CA LEU A 248 2.02 5.04 -17.69
C LEU A 248 2.56 3.89 -18.55
N TYR A 249 2.38 3.96 -19.87
CA TYR A 249 2.78 2.95 -20.85
C TYR A 249 3.25 3.65 -22.12
N ASP A 250 4.12 3.00 -22.89
CA ASP A 250 4.32 3.35 -24.30
C ASP A 250 3.01 3.12 -25.10
N GLU A 251 2.80 3.85 -26.20
CA GLU A 251 1.55 3.79 -26.98
C GLU A 251 1.20 2.35 -27.42
N ASP A 252 2.21 1.56 -27.79
CA ASP A 252 2.04 0.17 -28.24
C ASP A 252 1.95 -0.86 -27.09
N GLU A 253 2.17 -0.45 -25.83
CA GLU A 253 2.15 -1.32 -24.64
C GLU A 253 0.97 -1.07 -23.70
N GLN A 254 0.02 -0.20 -24.10
CA GLN A 254 -1.20 0.05 -23.34
C GLN A 254 -2.04 -1.24 -23.17
N PRO A 255 -2.76 -1.38 -22.05
CA PRO A 255 -3.56 -2.57 -21.78
C PRO A 255 -4.66 -2.75 -22.84
N ASP A 256 -4.56 -3.84 -23.61
CA ASP A 256 -5.57 -4.20 -24.61
C ASP A 256 -6.83 -4.79 -23.95
N ALA A 257 -7.84 -5.11 -24.78
CA ALA A 257 -9.08 -5.72 -24.28
C ALA A 257 -8.86 -7.07 -23.57
N THR A 258 -7.83 -7.82 -23.93
CA THR A 258 -7.48 -9.10 -23.28
C THR A 258 -6.96 -8.83 -21.87
N GLU A 259 -6.08 -7.85 -21.74
CA GLU A 259 -5.46 -7.47 -20.47
C GLU A 259 -6.46 -6.80 -19.53
N ILE A 260 -7.30 -5.91 -20.04
CA ILE A 260 -8.41 -5.30 -19.28
C ILE A 260 -9.32 -6.40 -18.71
N LYS A 261 -9.70 -7.37 -19.54
CA LYS A 261 -10.52 -8.50 -19.09
C LYS A 261 -9.79 -9.32 -18.02
N ARG A 262 -8.52 -9.66 -18.23
CA ARG A 262 -7.71 -10.42 -17.27
C ARG A 262 -7.64 -9.72 -15.91
N ARG A 263 -7.28 -8.42 -15.89
CA ARG A 263 -7.21 -7.62 -14.66
C ARG A 263 -8.58 -7.49 -13.98
N THR A 264 -9.65 -7.38 -14.76
CA THR A 264 -11.02 -7.36 -14.24
C THR A 264 -11.36 -8.65 -13.49
N GLU A 265 -11.04 -9.82 -14.06
CA GLU A 265 -11.30 -11.11 -13.39
C GLU A 265 -10.44 -11.31 -12.14
N LEU A 266 -9.17 -10.91 -12.19
CA LEU A 266 -8.20 -11.19 -11.12
C LEU A 266 -8.27 -10.22 -9.94
N TYR A 267 -8.62 -8.94 -10.18
CA TYR A 267 -8.49 -7.89 -9.17
C TYR A 267 -9.81 -7.15 -8.93
N TRP A 268 -10.51 -6.75 -9.99
CA TRP A 268 -11.76 -5.99 -9.84
C TRP A 268 -12.88 -6.85 -9.25
N LYS A 269 -13.17 -8.00 -9.88
CA LYS A 269 -14.28 -8.86 -9.43
C LYS A 269 -14.14 -9.36 -8.00
N PRO A 270 -12.96 -9.84 -7.54
CA PRO A 270 -12.83 -10.28 -6.15
C PRO A 270 -13.13 -9.18 -5.13
N TYR A 271 -12.65 -7.95 -5.36
CA TYR A 271 -12.98 -6.81 -4.50
C TYR A 271 -14.47 -6.52 -4.49
N HIS A 272 -15.10 -6.45 -5.67
CA HIS A 272 -16.53 -6.12 -5.80
C HIS A 272 -17.45 -7.23 -5.26
N HIS A 273 -17.12 -8.51 -5.48
CA HIS A 273 -17.86 -9.62 -4.88
C HIS A 273 -17.79 -9.58 -3.36
N GLN A 274 -16.61 -9.28 -2.80
CA GLN A 274 -16.45 -9.17 -1.36
C GLN A 274 -17.21 -7.97 -0.80
N LEU A 275 -17.18 -6.81 -1.46
CA LEU A 275 -17.96 -5.64 -1.04
C LEU A 275 -19.47 -5.93 -1.07
N GLN A 276 -19.98 -6.54 -2.15
CA GLN A 276 -21.39 -6.94 -2.24
C GLN A 276 -21.79 -7.90 -1.13
N ARG A 277 -20.95 -8.91 -0.83
CA ARG A 277 -21.19 -9.84 0.29
C ARG A 277 -21.35 -9.11 1.63
N LEU A 278 -20.50 -8.12 1.89
CA LEU A 278 -20.56 -7.34 3.13
C LEU A 278 -21.84 -6.51 3.20
N ILE A 279 -22.24 -5.89 2.11
CA ILE A 279 -23.49 -5.11 2.00
C ILE A 279 -24.69 -6.01 2.28
N ASP A 280 -24.76 -7.18 1.62
CA ASP A 280 -25.86 -8.13 1.80
C ASP A 280 -25.93 -8.64 3.23
N LYS A 281 -24.77 -8.95 3.85
CA LYS A 281 -24.68 -9.38 5.24
C LYS A 281 -25.15 -8.30 6.21
N ALA A 282 -24.64 -7.08 6.07
CA ALA A 282 -25.03 -5.95 6.92
C ALA A 282 -26.53 -5.69 6.82
N LYS A 283 -27.07 -5.66 5.61
CA LYS A 283 -28.50 -5.47 5.39
C LYS A 283 -29.35 -6.60 5.98
N ALA A 284 -28.97 -7.86 5.79
CA ALA A 284 -29.71 -8.99 6.34
C ALA A 284 -29.77 -8.97 7.88
N GLN A 285 -28.73 -8.44 8.52
CA GLN A 285 -28.61 -8.39 9.97
C GLN A 285 -29.23 -7.16 10.60
N PHE A 286 -29.03 -5.98 10.01
CA PHE A 286 -29.43 -4.70 10.59
C PHE A 286 -30.64 -4.06 9.90
N GLY A 287 -31.10 -4.61 8.77
CA GLY A 287 -32.17 -4.06 7.95
C GLY A 287 -31.71 -2.98 6.96
N TYR A 288 -30.43 -2.58 7.03
CA TYR A 288 -29.80 -1.57 6.18
C TYR A 288 -28.29 -1.76 6.13
N ALA A 289 -27.64 -1.10 5.17
CA ALA A 289 -26.19 -1.02 5.07
C ALA A 289 -25.76 0.41 4.68
N ILE A 290 -24.64 0.87 5.25
CA ILE A 290 -23.96 2.11 4.87
C ILE A 290 -22.55 1.75 4.39
N VAL A 291 -22.26 2.06 3.13
CA VAL A 291 -20.90 1.98 2.58
C VAL A 291 -20.26 3.36 2.64
N PHE A 292 -19.20 3.48 3.41
CA PHE A 292 -18.36 4.67 3.46
C PHE A 292 -17.11 4.47 2.61
N GLU A 293 -17.04 5.15 1.47
CA GLU A 293 -15.91 5.14 0.54
C GLU A 293 -14.87 6.16 1.01
N ALA A 294 -13.74 5.67 1.55
CA ALA A 294 -12.66 6.52 2.02
C ALA A 294 -11.64 6.73 0.89
N HIS A 295 -11.45 8.00 0.52
CA HIS A 295 -10.49 8.43 -0.49
C HIS A 295 -9.63 9.59 0.00
N SER A 296 -8.53 9.82 -0.71
CA SER A 296 -7.69 10.97 -0.50
C SER A 296 -6.92 11.35 -1.75
N ILE A 297 -6.81 12.66 -2.00
CA ILE A 297 -6.18 13.21 -3.20
C ILE A 297 -5.23 14.36 -2.84
N ALA A 298 -4.26 14.62 -3.71
CA ALA A 298 -3.42 15.82 -3.61
C ALA A 298 -4.28 17.09 -3.51
N GLN A 299 -3.80 18.10 -2.77
CA GLN A 299 -4.56 19.32 -2.50
C GLN A 299 -4.88 20.14 -3.76
N GLU A 300 -4.08 20.00 -4.81
CA GLU A 300 -4.27 20.65 -6.11
C GLU A 300 -4.13 19.58 -7.19
N VAL A 301 -5.18 19.40 -8.00
CA VAL A 301 -5.17 18.48 -9.15
C VAL A 301 -5.77 19.23 -10.36
N PRO A 302 -4.93 20.00 -11.09
CA PRO A 302 -5.38 20.90 -12.15
C PRO A 302 -6.15 20.21 -13.29
N ARG A 303 -5.91 18.91 -13.51
CA ARG A 303 -6.64 18.12 -14.50
C ARG A 303 -8.15 18.12 -14.26
N PHE A 304 -8.60 18.12 -13.00
CA PHE A 304 -10.02 17.98 -12.67
C PHE A 304 -10.62 19.25 -12.06
N PHE A 305 -9.82 20.06 -11.36
CA PHE A 305 -10.34 21.18 -10.59
C PHE A 305 -9.42 22.39 -10.63
N ASP A 306 -10.03 23.57 -10.75
CA ASP A 306 -9.34 24.84 -10.52
C ASP A 306 -9.11 25.07 -9.01
N GLY A 307 -7.87 25.42 -8.67
CA GLY A 307 -7.45 25.86 -7.35
C GLY A 307 -7.39 24.75 -6.29
N LYS A 308 -7.23 25.18 -5.04
CA LYS A 308 -7.11 24.25 -3.89
C LYS A 308 -8.44 23.55 -3.59
N LEU A 309 -8.34 22.26 -3.33
CA LEU A 309 -9.45 21.45 -2.86
C LEU A 309 -9.74 21.71 -1.37
N PRO A 310 -11.02 21.75 -0.98
CA PRO A 310 -11.42 21.67 0.42
C PRO A 310 -10.88 20.43 1.13
N ASP A 311 -10.85 20.47 2.45
CA ASP A 311 -10.25 19.42 3.28
C ASP A 311 -11.09 18.14 3.30
N PHE A 312 -12.42 18.31 3.39
CA PHE A 312 -13.43 17.26 3.37
C PHE A 312 -14.37 17.48 2.18
N ASN A 313 -14.33 16.61 1.18
CA ASN A 313 -15.24 16.66 0.05
C ASN A 313 -16.12 15.42 0.05
N PHE A 314 -17.36 15.58 0.51
CA PHE A 314 -18.34 14.50 0.51
C PHE A 314 -19.00 14.35 -0.86
N GLY A 315 -19.19 13.10 -1.30
CA GLY A 315 -19.93 12.76 -2.51
C GLY A 315 -21.10 11.84 -2.19
N THR A 316 -22.31 12.24 -2.57
CA THR A 316 -23.56 11.48 -2.37
C THR A 316 -24.41 11.39 -3.65
N ASN A 317 -23.78 11.58 -4.80
CA ASN A 317 -24.42 11.71 -6.11
C ASN A 317 -25.59 12.71 -6.09
N ASP A 318 -25.32 13.94 -5.63
CA ASP A 318 -26.34 14.98 -5.49
C ASP A 318 -27.52 14.54 -4.59
N GLY A 319 -27.23 13.74 -3.55
CA GLY A 319 -28.21 13.23 -2.59
C GLY A 319 -28.88 11.91 -2.99
N GLN A 320 -28.62 11.37 -4.19
CA GLN A 320 -29.27 10.16 -4.69
C GLN A 320 -28.76 8.86 -4.04
N THR A 321 -27.66 8.89 -3.28
CA THR A 321 -27.09 7.68 -2.66
C THR A 321 -27.36 7.56 -1.17
N VAL A 322 -28.12 8.50 -0.61
CA VAL A 322 -28.48 8.59 0.80
C VAL A 322 -29.97 8.95 0.93
N ASN A 323 -30.55 8.76 2.11
CA ASN A 323 -31.86 9.34 2.44
C ASN A 323 -31.70 10.75 3.05
N GLU A 324 -32.83 11.43 3.30
CA GLU A 324 -32.84 12.79 3.87
C GLU A 324 -32.13 12.87 5.22
N SER A 325 -32.34 11.89 6.10
CA SER A 325 -31.72 11.89 7.44
C SER A 325 -30.19 11.74 7.40
N LEU A 326 -29.65 10.88 6.53
CA LEU A 326 -28.21 10.74 6.33
C LEU A 326 -27.61 11.95 5.63
N ALA A 327 -28.32 12.52 4.63
CA ALA A 327 -27.89 13.76 4.00
C ALA A 327 -27.74 14.89 5.04
N LYS A 328 -28.74 15.01 5.92
CA LYS A 328 -28.72 15.98 7.02
C LYS A 328 -27.60 15.72 8.03
N LEU A 329 -27.32 14.45 8.37
CA LEU A 329 -26.19 14.09 9.24
C LEU A 329 -24.85 14.60 8.67
N ILE A 330 -24.61 14.42 7.37
CA ILE A 330 -23.39 14.89 6.69
C ILE A 330 -23.34 16.42 6.63
N GLU A 331 -24.48 17.06 6.36
CA GLU A 331 -24.61 18.53 6.36
C GLU A 331 -24.30 19.13 7.74
N ASP A 332 -24.82 18.52 8.81
CA ASP A 332 -24.68 19.01 10.18
C ASP A 332 -23.34 18.59 10.83
N PHE A 333 -22.60 17.65 10.23
CA PHE A 333 -21.31 17.17 10.77
C PHE A 333 -20.27 18.31 10.89
N ASP A 334 -19.82 18.58 12.12
CA ASP A 334 -18.82 19.62 12.39
C ASP A 334 -17.39 19.13 12.13
N THR A 335 -16.79 19.63 11.06
CA THR A 335 -15.38 19.44 10.71
C THR A 335 -14.44 20.39 11.48
N SER A 336 -14.99 21.30 12.29
CA SER A 336 -14.27 22.36 13.01
C SER A 336 -13.44 23.24 12.07
N ASP A 337 -12.11 23.23 12.19
CA ASP A 337 -11.24 24.11 11.39
C ASP A 337 -11.08 23.62 9.93
N TYR A 338 -11.46 22.38 9.63
CA TYR A 338 -11.32 21.82 8.29
C TYR A 338 -12.47 22.30 7.40
N SER A 339 -12.13 22.74 6.19
CA SER A 339 -13.10 23.13 5.17
C SER A 339 -13.90 21.93 4.66
N LYS A 340 -15.21 22.11 4.47
CA LYS A 340 -16.14 21.04 4.07
C LYS A 340 -16.98 21.48 2.87
N VAL A 341 -17.11 20.59 1.89
CA VAL A 341 -18.11 20.71 0.81
C VAL A 341 -18.81 19.37 0.58
N ILE A 342 -20.00 19.43 -0.03
CA ILE A 342 -20.80 18.25 -0.37
C ILE A 342 -21.19 18.37 -1.85
N ASN A 343 -20.89 17.34 -2.66
CA ASN A 343 -21.14 17.25 -4.11
C ASN A 343 -20.54 18.37 -4.99
N ALA A 344 -19.73 19.27 -4.41
CA ALA A 344 -19.20 20.43 -5.13
C ALA A 344 -17.98 20.08 -5.99
N ARG A 345 -17.09 19.22 -5.49
CA ARG A 345 -15.89 18.76 -6.21
C ARG A 345 -16.04 17.30 -6.63
N PHE A 346 -16.35 16.44 -5.67
CA PHE A 346 -16.57 15.02 -5.90
C PHE A 346 -18.02 14.68 -5.62
N LYS A 347 -18.65 13.95 -6.54
CA LYS A 347 -20.05 13.52 -6.43
C LYS A 347 -20.19 12.03 -6.12
N GLY A 348 -19.10 11.30 -5.88
CA GLY A 348 -19.11 9.85 -5.75
C GLY A 348 -18.75 9.13 -7.05
N GLY A 349 -17.85 8.16 -6.95
CA GLY A 349 -17.38 7.30 -8.03
C GLY A 349 -18.34 6.16 -8.40
N PHE A 350 -17.81 5.13 -9.07
CA PHE A 350 -18.58 3.96 -9.45
C PHE A 350 -19.14 3.23 -8.22
N ILE A 351 -18.34 2.96 -7.20
CA ILE A 351 -18.77 2.21 -6.00
C ILE A 351 -19.93 2.93 -5.32
N THR A 352 -19.78 4.23 -5.02
CA THR A 352 -20.85 5.07 -4.48
C THR A 352 -22.14 4.95 -5.31
N ARG A 353 -22.07 5.09 -6.64
CA ARG A 353 -23.28 5.09 -7.48
C ARG A 353 -23.90 3.71 -7.67
N HIS A 354 -23.07 2.68 -7.80
CA HIS A 354 -23.49 1.34 -8.19
C HIS A 354 -24.16 0.59 -7.05
N TYR A 355 -23.62 0.71 -5.84
CA TYR A 355 -24.09 -0.05 -4.69
C TYR A 355 -25.24 0.63 -3.95
N ALA A 356 -25.41 1.94 -4.11
CA ALA A 356 -26.52 2.66 -3.51
C ALA A 356 -27.87 2.18 -4.05
N LYS A 357 -28.75 1.81 -3.12
CA LYS A 357 -30.17 1.53 -3.35
C LYS A 357 -30.96 2.09 -2.15
N PRO A 358 -31.10 3.42 -2.01
CA PRO A 358 -31.74 4.02 -0.85
C PRO A 358 -33.18 3.54 -0.63
N GLU A 359 -33.91 3.23 -1.70
CA GLU A 359 -35.25 2.63 -1.67
C GLU A 359 -35.29 1.23 -1.05
N ASP A 360 -34.12 0.60 -0.95
CA ASP A 360 -33.91 -0.75 -0.42
C ASP A 360 -32.90 -0.72 0.75
N ASN A 361 -32.79 0.44 1.42
CA ASN A 361 -31.98 0.70 2.61
C ASN A 361 -30.48 0.39 2.47
N VAL A 362 -29.91 0.57 1.27
CA VAL A 362 -28.46 0.56 1.06
C VAL A 362 -28.01 1.96 0.68
N PHE A 363 -27.22 2.57 1.55
CA PHE A 363 -26.71 3.93 1.38
C PHE A 363 -25.21 3.92 1.16
N THR A 364 -24.71 4.88 0.40
CA THR A 364 -23.27 5.03 0.19
C THR A 364 -22.85 6.49 0.28
N ILE A 365 -21.70 6.74 0.87
CA ILE A 365 -21.12 8.07 1.06
C ILE A 365 -19.65 7.99 0.66
N GLN A 366 -19.21 8.81 -0.28
CA GLN A 366 -17.77 9.02 -0.53
C GLN A 366 -17.27 10.19 0.32
N LEU A 367 -16.08 10.06 0.89
CA LEU A 367 -15.30 11.16 1.41
C LEU A 367 -13.94 11.20 0.70
N GLU A 368 -13.71 12.28 -0.04
CA GLU A 368 -12.39 12.62 -0.57
C GLU A 368 -11.69 13.60 0.38
N LEU A 369 -10.60 13.15 1.01
CA LEU A 369 -9.76 13.96 1.88
C LEU A 369 -8.63 14.64 1.12
N SER A 370 -8.35 15.91 1.41
CA SER A 370 -7.07 16.50 0.99
C SER A 370 -5.92 15.82 1.73
N GLN A 371 -4.95 15.27 0.99
CA GLN A 371 -3.75 14.61 1.54
C GLN A 371 -2.90 15.56 2.41
N ALA A 372 -2.99 16.88 2.19
CA ALA A 372 -2.33 17.88 3.02
C ALA A 372 -2.79 17.84 4.50
N ASN A 373 -3.92 17.19 4.80
CA ASN A 373 -4.42 17.06 6.17
C ASN A 373 -3.72 16.01 7.01
N TYR A 374 -2.87 15.17 6.41
CA TYR A 374 -2.18 14.11 7.14
C TYR A 374 -0.82 13.70 6.53
N LEU A 375 -0.42 14.26 5.38
CA LEU A 375 0.89 14.02 4.77
C LEU A 375 1.81 15.24 4.88
N ASP A 376 3.11 14.96 5.01
CA ASP A 376 4.16 15.88 4.59
C ASP A 376 4.36 15.72 3.09
N MET A 377 3.71 16.59 2.32
CA MET A 377 3.73 16.55 0.85
C MET A 377 5.13 16.66 0.25
N SER A 378 6.11 17.22 0.98
CA SER A 378 7.50 17.32 0.50
C SER A 378 8.27 16.01 0.58
N LYS A 379 7.82 15.07 1.42
CA LYS A 379 8.49 13.79 1.68
C LYS A 379 7.65 12.58 1.29
N ASN A 380 6.37 12.81 0.95
CA ASN A 380 5.37 11.76 0.79
C ASN A 380 5.29 10.79 2.00
N LEU A 381 5.42 11.36 3.20
CA LEU A 381 5.36 10.61 4.46
C LEU A 381 4.19 11.10 5.30
N MET A 382 3.56 10.17 6.03
CA MET A 382 2.51 10.53 6.97
C MET A 382 3.06 11.46 8.07
N ASN A 383 2.45 12.63 8.22
CA ASN A 383 2.68 13.53 9.32
C ASN A 383 1.81 13.12 10.50
N LEU A 384 2.41 12.46 11.50
CA LEU A 384 1.67 11.87 12.61
C LEU A 384 0.85 12.90 13.42
N VAL A 385 1.34 14.13 13.57
CA VAL A 385 0.63 15.18 14.32
C VAL A 385 -0.64 15.61 13.58
N LEU A 386 -0.54 15.81 12.27
CA LEU A 386 -1.69 16.16 11.44
C LEU A 386 -2.67 14.97 11.34
N ALA A 387 -2.14 13.78 11.12
CA ALA A 387 -2.92 12.54 11.05
C ALA A 387 -3.71 12.29 12.33
N ASP A 388 -3.10 12.46 13.50
CA ASP A 388 -3.79 12.24 14.78
C ASP A 388 -4.88 13.29 15.05
N LYS A 389 -4.66 14.57 14.66
CA LYS A 389 -5.72 15.59 14.71
C LYS A 389 -6.89 15.22 13.78
N LEU A 390 -6.59 14.75 12.56
CA LEU A 390 -7.59 14.34 11.58
C LEU A 390 -8.36 13.10 12.02
N LYS A 391 -7.69 12.09 12.59
CA LYS A 391 -8.30 10.85 13.12
C LYS A 391 -9.38 11.13 14.15
N VAL A 392 -9.23 12.15 14.99
CA VAL A 392 -10.30 12.54 15.95
C VAL A 392 -11.60 12.87 15.22
N LYS A 393 -11.52 13.58 14.09
CA LYS A 393 -12.70 13.94 13.28
C LYS A 393 -13.25 12.76 12.50
N LEU A 394 -12.39 11.95 11.89
CA LEU A 394 -12.81 10.75 11.17
C LEU A 394 -13.47 9.73 12.12
N ARG A 395 -12.91 9.54 13.32
CA ARG A 395 -13.51 8.67 14.35
C ARG A 395 -14.90 9.15 14.73
N HIS A 396 -15.06 10.43 15.03
CA HIS A 396 -16.38 11.00 15.36
C HIS A 396 -17.39 10.83 14.23
N LEU A 397 -16.99 11.05 12.97
CA LEU A 397 -17.85 10.80 11.81
C LEU A 397 -18.31 9.34 11.73
N LEU A 398 -17.38 8.40 11.85
CA LEU A 398 -17.72 6.97 11.77
C LEU A 398 -18.55 6.50 12.97
N GLU A 399 -18.38 7.09 14.16
CA GLU A 399 -19.24 6.87 15.31
C GLU A 399 -20.69 7.32 15.03
N LEU A 400 -20.87 8.51 14.45
CA LEU A 400 -22.19 9.01 14.05
C LEU A 400 -22.84 8.12 12.99
N LEU A 401 -22.09 7.72 11.95
CA LEU A 401 -22.59 6.84 10.89
C LEU A 401 -22.89 5.43 11.42
N LYS A 402 -22.08 4.90 12.34
CA LYS A 402 -22.33 3.60 12.96
C LYS A 402 -23.55 3.64 13.89
N GLY A 403 -23.71 4.74 14.63
CA GLY A 403 -24.85 4.97 15.53
C GLY A 403 -26.15 5.35 14.81
N TYR A 404 -26.09 5.64 13.51
CA TYR A 404 -27.27 5.90 12.69
C TYR A 404 -28.19 4.68 12.68
N SER A 405 -29.49 4.92 12.75
CA SER A 405 -30.53 3.91 12.60
C SER A 405 -31.65 4.46 11.74
N ILE A 406 -32.27 3.62 10.91
CA ILE A 406 -33.48 4.01 10.18
C ILE A 406 -34.64 4.02 11.19
N GLU A 407 -35.27 5.18 11.39
CA GLU A 407 -36.52 5.24 12.14
C GLU A 407 -37.59 4.46 11.38
N SER A 408 -38.22 3.49 12.07
CA SER A 408 -39.23 2.58 11.53
C SER A 408 -40.57 3.24 11.24
#